data_AF-A0A371NEF4-F1
#
_entry.id   AF-A0A371NEF4-F1
#
_cell.length_a   1.000
_cell.length_b   1.000
_cell.length_c   1.000
_cell.angle_alpha   90.00
_cell.angle_beta   90.00
_cell.angle_gamma   90.00
#
_symmetry.space_group_name_H-M   'P 1'
#
loop_
_entity.id
_entity.type
_entity.pdbx_description
1 polymer ?
#
loop_
_entity_poly.entity_id
_entity_poly.type
_entity_poly.pdbx_seq_one_letter_code
_entity_poly.pdbx_strand_id
1 'polypeptide(L)'
;MTRIKTYKRRLFSNLCIKENFMVTGRFSHQLQKDFPPSPSFIINLLEQSVSRFRIALEKLFQAGPIHREMHSSRDYHGSRLYTHPSMNLSPYRIYIKSWHDHETILNRMISQTAYYLMCAAELVGGMVDGERSELCQALFRSAAGIMDRYHLWAFFTIDILEESRVIERLISQGNRLYNEIYSIFRIIRDTVIYLNLIHPLQVDGVEMPLRQFYSVYELWAISRIWDKFRQMGFHIKSVEKRLPHLPSSKISLRMEMGDETAMIIWEVKLNAIKHSTYYGDLLQALGGGGSIIKPDITVLYESEGHKRALVGDVKFSVTDTGLPPLESVYKVLSYVEDLRKSPLFRGWDLEGLLVYPGMVSPVTVPSSQSGSHIHVFPLNKSNREFGVFG
;
A
#
# COMPACT_ATOMS: atom_id res chain seq x y z
N MET A 1 14.73 22.36 17.70
CA MET A 1 13.83 21.66 18.66
C MET A 1 12.44 22.30 18.81
N THR A 2 12.30 23.64 18.83
CA THR A 2 11.02 24.34 19.05
C THR A 2 10.02 24.22 17.88
N ARG A 3 10.52 24.16 16.63
CA ARG A 3 9.67 23.88 15.44
C ARG A 3 9.03 22.48 15.49
N ILE A 4 9.77 21.46 15.91
CA ILE A 4 9.29 20.06 16.01
C ILE A 4 8.16 19.91 17.03
N LYS A 5 8.25 20.56 18.20
CA LYS A 5 7.16 20.56 19.20
C LYS A 5 5.88 21.26 18.71
N THR A 6 6.02 22.27 17.85
CA THR A 6 4.88 23.00 17.27
C THR A 6 4.18 22.17 16.18
N TYR A 7 4.95 21.39 15.41
CA TYR A 7 4.42 20.41 14.46
C TYR A 7 3.69 19.25 15.15
N LYS A 8 4.20 18.73 16.29
CA LYS A 8 3.54 17.68 17.08
C LYS A 8 2.09 18.02 17.47
N ARG A 9 1.82 19.26 17.92
CA ARG A 9 0.45 19.68 18.32
C ARG A 9 -0.49 19.88 17.13
N ARG A 10 0.00 20.34 15.97
CA ARG A 10 -0.79 20.50 14.75
C ARG A 10 -1.12 19.18 14.06
N LEU A 11 -0.25 18.17 14.18
CA LEU A 11 -0.43 16.83 13.60
C LEU A 11 -1.71 16.17 14.13
N PHE A 12 -1.90 16.14 15.46
CA PHE A 12 -3.06 15.51 16.09
C PHE A 12 -4.36 16.30 15.93
N SER A 13 -4.29 17.63 15.79
CA SER A 13 -5.49 18.47 15.63
C SER A 13 -5.98 18.57 14.18
N ASN A 14 -5.08 18.44 13.19
CA ASN A 14 -5.43 18.64 11.76
C ASN A 14 -5.58 17.32 10.98
N LEU A 15 -5.14 16.19 11.52
CA LEU A 15 -5.59 14.86 11.08
C LEU A 15 -6.99 14.51 11.61
N CYS A 16 -7.65 15.42 12.35
CA CYS A 16 -9.11 15.42 12.36
C CYS A 16 -9.56 15.57 10.91
N ILE A 17 -9.91 14.43 10.31
CA ILE A 17 -10.52 14.28 9.00
C ILE A 17 -11.79 15.15 9.02
N LYS A 18 -11.62 16.44 8.72
CA LYS A 18 -12.75 17.36 8.66
C LYS A 18 -13.50 17.10 7.36
N GLU A 19 -14.71 16.59 7.56
CA GLU A 19 -15.94 16.95 6.84
C GLU A 19 -15.74 17.30 5.37
N ASN A 20 -15.78 16.28 4.51
CA ASN A 20 -16.46 16.29 3.19
C ASN A 20 -16.15 15.02 2.39
N PHE A 21 -16.38 13.85 2.98
CA PHE A 21 -16.39 12.60 2.24
C PHE A 21 -17.83 12.10 2.15
N MET A 22 -18.48 12.30 1.01
CA MET A 22 -19.84 11.84 0.79
C MET A 22 -19.95 10.32 1.00
N VAL A 23 -20.95 10.00 1.81
CA VAL A 23 -21.32 8.73 2.42
C VAL A 23 -21.58 7.64 1.39
N THR A 24 -20.88 6.50 1.51
CA THR A 24 -21.38 5.18 1.11
C THR A 24 -20.81 4.11 2.05
N GLY A 25 -21.68 3.45 2.82
CA GLY A 25 -21.39 2.27 3.66
C GLY A 25 -20.77 2.57 5.03
N ARG A 26 -21.51 2.31 6.11
CA ARG A 26 -21.05 2.54 7.50
C ARG A 26 -20.29 1.33 8.08
N PHE A 27 -19.38 1.60 9.02
CA PHE A 27 -18.57 0.61 9.74
C PHE A 27 -19.27 0.07 11.00
N SER A 28 -19.09 -1.22 11.30
CA SER A 28 -19.60 -1.83 12.55
C SER A 28 -18.59 -1.71 13.70
N HIS A 29 -19.07 -1.41 14.90
CA HIS A 29 -18.32 -1.29 16.15
C HIS A 29 -17.51 -2.56 16.55
N GLN A 30 -17.83 -3.74 16.00
CA GLN A 30 -17.14 -5.01 16.31
C GLN A 30 -15.72 -5.05 15.73
N LEU A 31 -15.58 -4.63 14.46
CA LEU A 31 -14.30 -4.54 13.73
C LEU A 31 -13.26 -3.72 14.51
N GLN A 32 -13.69 -2.63 15.16
CA GLN A 32 -12.83 -1.69 15.88
C GLN A 32 -12.07 -2.32 17.07
N LYS A 33 -12.62 -3.37 17.70
CA LYS A 33 -11.98 -4.07 18.83
C LYS A 33 -10.89 -5.05 18.41
N ASP A 34 -10.93 -5.53 17.16
CA ASP A 34 -10.07 -6.60 16.68
C ASP A 34 -8.85 -6.12 15.89
N PHE A 35 -8.57 -4.82 15.79
CA PHE A 35 -7.36 -4.28 15.15
C PHE A 35 -6.18 -4.20 16.13
N PRO A 36 -5.25 -5.18 16.21
CA PRO A 36 -4.05 -5.01 17.01
C PRO A 36 -2.90 -4.46 16.16
N PRO A 37 -2.01 -3.67 16.74
CA PRO A 37 -0.74 -3.36 16.10
C PRO A 37 0.16 -4.60 16.19
N SER A 38 0.79 -4.99 15.09
CA SER A 38 2.10 -5.64 15.19
C SER A 38 3.17 -4.57 14.95
N PRO A 39 3.67 -3.88 15.99
CA PRO A 39 4.67 -2.83 15.80
C PRO A 39 5.91 -3.36 15.08
N SER A 40 6.31 -4.61 15.34
CA SER A 40 7.49 -5.22 14.70
C SER A 40 7.37 -5.31 13.18
N PHE A 41 6.18 -5.65 12.66
CA PHE A 41 5.95 -5.66 11.23
C PHE A 41 6.06 -4.25 10.64
N ILE A 42 5.46 -3.26 11.30
CA ILE A 42 5.46 -1.88 10.85
C ILE A 42 6.87 -1.27 10.90
N ILE A 43 7.65 -1.56 11.95
CA ILE A 43 9.06 -1.11 12.05
C ILE A 43 9.87 -1.63 10.86
N ASN A 44 9.82 -2.94 10.59
CA ASN A 44 10.52 -3.53 9.46
C ASN A 44 10.07 -2.90 8.13
N LEU A 45 8.76 -2.69 7.96
CA LEU A 45 8.18 -2.01 6.80
C LEU A 45 8.74 -0.58 6.62
N LEU A 46 8.95 0.15 7.72
CA LEU A 46 9.51 1.49 7.70
C LEU A 46 11.00 1.46 7.33
N GLU A 47 11.81 0.58 7.92
CA GLU A 47 13.23 0.42 7.58
C GLU A 47 13.44 0.18 6.08
N GLN A 48 12.67 -0.77 5.55
CA GLN A 48 12.59 -1.10 4.14
C GLN A 48 12.25 0.11 3.26
N SER A 49 11.29 0.91 3.71
CA SER A 49 10.74 2.02 2.94
C SER A 49 11.66 3.23 2.94
N VAL A 50 12.27 3.56 4.08
CA VAL A 50 13.33 4.58 4.18
C VAL A 50 14.51 4.22 3.29
N SER A 51 15.02 2.98 3.39
CA SER A 51 16.19 2.54 2.61
C SER A 51 15.95 2.67 1.11
N ARG A 52 14.78 2.20 0.63
CA ARG A 52 14.44 2.28 -0.79
C ARG A 52 14.13 3.67 -1.28
N PHE A 53 13.45 4.45 -0.46
CA PHE A 53 13.14 5.82 -0.81
C PHE A 53 14.42 6.61 -1.03
N ARG A 54 15.42 6.42 -0.17
CA ARG A 54 16.77 6.98 -0.33
C ARG A 54 17.43 6.55 -1.66
N ILE A 55 17.41 5.25 -1.99
CA ILE A 55 18.02 4.74 -3.24
C ILE A 55 17.30 5.31 -4.48
N ALA A 56 15.96 5.31 -4.48
CA ALA A 56 15.17 5.82 -5.60
C ALA A 56 15.37 7.33 -5.79
N LEU A 57 15.40 8.08 -4.68
CA LEU A 57 15.71 9.51 -4.68
C LEU A 57 17.10 9.80 -5.21
N GLU A 58 18.12 9.08 -4.76
CA GLU A 58 19.49 9.30 -5.20
C GLU A 58 19.61 9.13 -6.72
N LYS A 59 19.02 8.07 -7.27
CA LYS A 59 18.96 7.84 -8.73
C LYS A 59 18.17 8.93 -9.45
N LEU A 60 17.04 9.37 -8.89
CA LEU A 60 16.22 10.42 -9.47
C LEU A 60 16.98 11.76 -9.52
N PHE A 61 17.67 12.10 -8.44
CA PHE A 61 18.44 13.34 -8.32
C PHE A 61 19.68 13.33 -9.22
N GLN A 62 20.33 12.17 -9.40
CA GLN A 62 21.41 12.02 -10.39
C GLN A 62 20.92 12.23 -11.84
N ALA A 63 19.64 11.93 -12.13
CA ALA A 63 19.05 12.07 -13.46
C ALA A 63 18.47 13.47 -13.75
N GLY A 64 18.44 14.40 -12.79
CA GLY A 64 17.81 15.72 -12.94
C GLY A 64 16.64 15.90 -11.96
N PRO A 65 16.88 16.40 -10.75
CA PRO A 65 16.06 16.06 -9.59
C PRO A 65 14.65 16.59 -9.48
N ILE A 66 14.35 17.64 -10.24
CA ILE A 66 13.22 18.49 -9.94
C ILE A 66 12.27 18.37 -11.11
N HIS A 67 11.16 17.66 -10.89
CA HIS A 67 10.08 17.70 -11.85
C HIS A 67 9.63 19.15 -12.01
N ARG A 68 9.64 19.63 -13.25
CA ARG A 68 9.21 20.98 -13.60
C ARG A 68 8.05 20.90 -14.57
N GLU A 69 6.98 21.61 -14.29
CA GLU A 69 5.88 21.77 -15.22
C GLU A 69 6.05 23.08 -15.97
N MET A 70 5.86 23.07 -17.28
CA MET A 70 5.83 24.29 -18.07
C MET A 70 4.38 24.79 -18.10
N HIS A 71 4.15 25.92 -17.44
CA HIS A 71 2.90 26.63 -17.55
C HIS A 71 3.00 27.61 -18.72
N SER A 72 1.89 27.80 -19.40
CA SER A 72 1.75 28.83 -20.41
C SER A 72 0.45 29.59 -20.20
N SER A 73 0.53 30.91 -20.17
CA SER A 73 -0.65 31.77 -20.15
C SER A 73 -0.60 32.75 -21.32
N ARG A 74 -1.77 33.06 -21.88
CA ARG A 74 -1.89 34.20 -22.78
C ARG A 74 -1.77 35.47 -21.97
N ASP A 75 -0.81 36.30 -22.33
CA ASP A 75 -0.59 37.60 -21.69
C ASP A 75 -0.62 38.70 -22.76
N TYR A 76 -0.89 39.93 -22.33
CA TYR A 76 -1.08 41.09 -23.20
C TYR A 76 -0.05 42.16 -22.83
N HIS A 77 0.76 42.60 -23.79
CA HIS A 77 1.76 43.63 -23.56
C HIS A 77 1.19 45.02 -23.89
N GLY A 78 1.13 45.94 -22.92
CA GLY A 78 0.81 47.36 -23.13
C GLY A 78 0.31 48.08 -21.87
N SER A 79 0.61 49.38 -21.76
CA SER A 79 0.07 50.26 -20.70
C SER A 79 -1.46 50.35 -20.83
N ARG A 80 -2.20 50.27 -19.71
CA ARG A 80 -3.64 50.56 -19.70
C ARG A 80 -3.88 52.02 -20.11
N LEU A 81 -4.24 52.24 -21.37
CA LEU A 81 -4.96 53.44 -21.78
C LEU A 81 -6.44 53.17 -21.56
N TYR A 82 -7.04 53.81 -20.55
CA TYR A 82 -8.49 53.85 -20.39
C TYR A 82 -9.08 54.47 -21.65
N THR A 83 -9.69 53.65 -22.51
CA THR A 83 -10.44 54.12 -23.67
C THR A 83 -11.91 53.82 -23.47
N HIS A 84 -12.75 54.70 -24.04
CA HIS A 84 -14.21 54.62 -23.97
C HIS A 84 -14.69 53.27 -24.57
N PRO A 85 -15.70 52.60 -23.98
CA PRO A 85 -16.13 51.24 -24.34
C PRO A 85 -16.65 51.04 -25.78
N SER A 86 -16.69 52.09 -26.62
CA SER A 86 -17.18 52.04 -28.00
C SER A 86 -16.12 51.78 -29.06
N MET A 87 -14.82 51.75 -28.72
CA MET A 87 -13.74 51.44 -29.67
C MET A 87 -13.20 50.02 -29.45
N ASN A 88 -13.60 49.08 -30.30
CA ASN A 88 -13.07 47.71 -30.32
C ASN A 88 -11.77 47.64 -31.14
N LEU A 89 -10.74 48.36 -30.68
CA LEU A 89 -9.38 48.19 -31.16
C LEU A 89 -8.69 47.23 -30.18
N SER A 90 -8.20 46.09 -30.66
CA SER A 90 -7.28 45.25 -29.89
C SER A 90 -5.84 45.56 -30.36
N PRO A 91 -5.11 46.50 -29.74
CA PRO A 91 -3.74 46.80 -30.13
C PRO A 91 -2.74 45.78 -29.56
N TYR A 92 -3.21 44.76 -28.85
CA TYR A 92 -2.36 43.82 -28.12
C TYR A 92 -1.90 42.67 -29.01
N ARG A 93 -0.58 42.55 -29.22
CA ARG A 93 0.00 41.28 -29.66
C ARG A 93 -0.20 40.26 -28.55
N ILE A 94 -1.02 39.24 -28.79
CA ILE A 94 -1.16 38.08 -27.92
C ILE A 94 0.19 37.36 -27.93
N TYR A 95 0.81 37.21 -26.76
CA TYR A 95 1.99 36.37 -26.62
C TYR A 95 1.75 35.30 -25.55
N ILE A 96 2.42 34.16 -25.73
CA ILE A 96 2.35 33.05 -24.79
C ILE A 96 3.50 33.22 -23.81
N LYS A 97 3.19 33.63 -22.58
CA LYS A 97 4.17 33.65 -21.50
C LYS A 97 4.28 32.24 -20.95
N SER A 98 5.48 31.67 -21.03
CA SER A 98 5.76 30.36 -20.47
C SER A 98 6.73 30.46 -19.31
N TRP A 99 6.45 29.75 -18.21
CA TRP A 99 7.35 29.64 -17.07
C TRP A 99 7.37 28.21 -16.54
N HIS A 100 8.43 27.87 -15.83
CA HIS A 100 8.54 26.59 -15.16
C HIS A 100 8.10 26.72 -13.70
N ASP A 101 7.25 25.80 -13.26
CA ASP A 101 6.93 25.61 -11.84
C ASP A 101 7.55 24.30 -11.35
N HIS A 102 8.12 24.37 -10.15
CA HIS A 102 8.71 23.25 -9.45
C HIS A 102 7.78 22.72 -8.35
N GLU A 103 6.68 23.40 -8.00
CA GLU A 103 5.70 22.96 -7.00
C GLU A 103 4.71 21.90 -7.54
N THR A 104 5.27 20.91 -8.22
CA THR A 104 4.50 19.90 -8.95
C THR A 104 3.98 18.78 -8.05
N ILE A 105 2.93 18.09 -8.47
CA ILE A 105 2.34 16.96 -7.72
C ILE A 105 3.38 15.87 -7.41
N LEU A 106 4.32 15.62 -8.32
CA LEU A 106 5.36 14.61 -8.12
C LEU A 106 6.39 15.04 -7.06
N ASN A 107 6.77 16.32 -7.01
CA ASN A 107 7.67 16.83 -5.96
C ASN A 107 6.97 16.86 -4.60
N ARG A 108 5.67 17.20 -4.57
CA ARG A 108 4.83 17.10 -3.36
C ARG A 108 4.73 15.65 -2.88
N MET A 109 4.56 14.67 -3.79
CA MET A 109 4.52 13.24 -3.46
C MET A 109 5.84 12.78 -2.82
N ILE A 110 6.98 13.19 -3.39
CA ILE A 110 8.30 12.90 -2.82
C ILE A 110 8.40 13.47 -1.41
N SER A 111 8.06 14.75 -1.22
CA SER A 111 8.07 15.41 0.08
C SER A 111 7.18 14.70 1.10
N GLN A 112 5.93 14.39 0.72
CA GLN A 112 5.00 13.65 1.58
C GLN A 112 5.47 12.25 1.90
N THR A 113 6.19 11.57 1.01
CA THR A 113 6.73 10.22 1.28
C THR A 113 7.70 10.25 2.46
N ALA A 114 8.67 11.17 2.46
CA ALA A 114 9.60 11.29 3.59
C ALA A 114 8.88 11.78 4.86
N TYR A 115 7.96 12.73 4.72
CA TYR A 115 7.19 13.23 5.85
C TYR A 115 6.34 12.13 6.50
N TYR A 116 5.64 11.30 5.72
CA TYR A 116 4.87 10.20 6.27
C TYR A 116 5.74 9.10 6.88
N LEU A 117 6.95 8.87 6.35
CA LEU A 117 7.93 7.98 6.99
C LEU A 117 8.30 8.50 8.39
N MET A 118 8.52 9.80 8.54
CA MET A 118 8.75 10.43 9.85
C MET A 118 7.55 10.22 10.78
N CYS A 119 6.33 10.50 10.29
CA CYS A 119 5.11 10.36 11.07
C CYS A 119 4.90 8.92 11.55
N ALA A 120 5.01 7.94 10.65
CA ALA A 120 4.84 6.54 11.00
C ALA A 120 5.90 6.06 12.00
N ALA A 121 7.16 6.45 11.83
CA ALA A 121 8.23 6.10 12.77
C ALA A 121 7.98 6.69 14.16
N GLU A 122 7.52 7.94 14.24
CA GLU A 122 7.15 8.56 15.52
C GLU A 122 5.94 7.88 16.17
N LEU A 123 4.89 7.59 15.41
CA LEU A 123 3.68 6.93 15.90
C LEU A 123 4.00 5.54 16.46
N VAL A 124 4.73 4.71 15.70
CA VAL A 124 5.11 3.37 16.13
C VAL A 124 6.10 3.41 17.30
N GLY A 125 7.02 4.38 17.30
CA GLY A 125 7.96 4.59 18.41
C GLY A 125 7.28 4.93 19.73
N GLY A 126 6.10 5.55 19.70
CA GLY A 126 5.25 5.75 20.88
C GLY A 126 4.52 4.49 21.36
N MET A 127 4.54 3.40 20.59
CA MET A 127 3.85 2.13 20.89
C MET A 127 4.82 1.02 21.33
N VAL A 128 6.12 1.28 21.36
CA VAL A 128 7.17 0.29 21.67
C VAL A 128 8.24 0.88 22.59
N ASP A 129 8.87 0.02 23.38
CA ASP A 129 9.94 0.39 24.31
C ASP A 129 11.30 -0.19 23.91
N GLY A 130 12.36 0.27 24.58
CA GLY A 130 13.73 -0.24 24.44
C GLY A 130 14.32 -0.04 23.03
N GLU A 131 15.09 -1.03 22.57
CA GLU A 131 15.81 -1.00 21.27
C GLU A 131 14.89 -0.70 20.08
N ARG A 132 13.63 -1.15 20.12
CA ARG A 132 12.65 -0.88 19.06
C ARG A 132 12.25 0.59 18.99
N SER A 133 12.19 1.27 20.14
CA SER A 133 11.91 2.71 20.20
C SER A 133 13.10 3.50 19.65
N GLU A 134 14.33 3.09 19.99
CA GLU A 134 15.55 3.70 19.45
C GLU A 134 15.66 3.53 17.93
N LEU A 135 15.32 2.35 17.42
CA LEU A 135 15.25 2.08 15.99
C LEU A 135 14.23 2.99 15.28
N CYS A 136 13.05 3.18 15.86
CA CYS A 136 12.05 4.14 15.35
C CYS A 136 12.60 5.58 15.32
N GLN A 137 13.34 6.00 16.35
CA GLN A 137 13.99 7.31 16.35
C GLN A 137 15.07 7.43 15.28
N ALA A 138 15.85 6.39 15.03
CA ALA A 138 16.84 6.36 13.97
C ALA A 138 16.17 6.50 12.58
N LEU A 139 15.05 5.80 12.37
CA LEU A 139 14.25 5.90 11.15
C LEU A 139 13.67 7.29 10.94
N PHE A 140 13.12 7.90 11.99
CA PHE A 140 12.66 9.28 11.97
C PHE A 140 13.80 10.22 11.52
N ARG A 141 14.98 10.12 12.15
CA ARG A 141 16.14 10.96 11.83
C ARG A 141 16.62 10.73 10.39
N SER A 142 16.58 9.50 9.91
CA SER A 142 16.94 9.17 8.54
C SER A 142 16.00 9.82 7.53
N ALA A 143 14.67 9.72 7.73
CA ALA A 143 13.68 10.36 6.87
C ALA A 143 13.74 11.90 6.95
N ALA A 144 13.98 12.47 8.13
CA ALA A 144 14.23 13.91 8.29
C ALA A 144 15.49 14.36 7.54
N GLY A 145 16.57 13.58 7.62
CA GLY A 145 17.80 13.84 6.86
C GLY A 145 17.59 13.81 5.35
N ILE A 146 16.68 12.97 4.85
CA ILE A 146 16.26 12.97 3.44
C ILE A 146 15.54 14.28 3.09
N MET A 147 14.60 14.74 3.94
CA MET A 147 13.91 16.02 3.73
C MET A 147 14.90 17.19 3.61
N ASP A 148 15.89 17.22 4.50
CA ASP A 148 16.88 18.29 4.57
C ASP A 148 17.87 18.22 3.39
N ARG A 149 18.45 17.04 3.13
CA ARG A 149 19.47 16.84 2.07
C ARG A 149 18.96 17.22 0.68
N TYR A 150 17.69 16.95 0.41
CA TYR A 150 17.09 17.17 -0.90
C TYR A 150 16.16 18.40 -0.92
N HIS A 151 16.18 19.23 0.14
CA HIS A 151 15.38 20.45 0.28
C HIS A 151 13.86 20.23 0.05
N LEU A 152 13.36 19.05 0.39
CA LEU A 152 11.97 18.64 0.09
C LEU A 152 10.93 19.40 0.92
N TRP A 153 11.36 20.09 1.99
CA TRP A 153 10.50 20.99 2.76
C TRP A 153 9.88 22.11 1.89
N ALA A 154 10.53 22.49 0.79
CA ALA A 154 9.99 23.49 -0.13
C ALA A 154 8.69 23.02 -0.83
N PHE A 155 8.45 21.71 -0.90
CA PHE A 155 7.29 21.11 -1.55
C PHE A 155 6.31 20.49 -0.55
N PHE A 156 6.52 20.74 0.76
CA PHE A 156 5.69 20.16 1.81
C PHE A 156 4.27 20.74 1.74
N THR A 157 3.29 19.85 1.77
CA THR A 157 1.88 20.19 1.98
C THR A 157 1.24 19.24 2.99
N ILE A 158 0.33 19.80 3.79
CA ILE A 158 -0.46 19.06 4.78
C ILE A 158 -1.56 18.24 4.10
N ASP A 159 -2.08 18.71 2.97
CA ASP A 159 -3.20 18.06 2.28
C ASP A 159 -2.77 16.75 1.63
N ILE A 160 -3.45 15.66 1.95
CA ILE A 160 -3.17 14.36 1.34
C ILE A 160 -3.38 14.45 -0.17
N LEU A 161 -2.37 14.08 -0.95
CA LEU A 161 -2.48 14.09 -2.40
C LEU A 161 -3.52 13.07 -2.88
N GLU A 162 -4.39 13.51 -3.78
CA GLU A 162 -5.36 12.64 -4.46
C GLU A 162 -4.64 11.64 -5.37
N GLU A 163 -4.93 10.36 -5.16
CA GLU A 163 -4.26 9.26 -5.87
C GLU A 163 -4.45 9.33 -7.39
N SER A 164 -5.65 9.70 -7.85
CA SER A 164 -5.97 9.88 -9.27
C SER A 164 -5.05 10.90 -9.95
N ARG A 165 -4.83 12.05 -9.30
CA ARG A 165 -3.98 13.13 -9.83
C ARG A 165 -2.51 12.72 -9.85
N VAL A 166 -2.06 11.95 -8.87
CA VAL A 166 -0.70 11.39 -8.87
C VAL A 166 -0.52 10.41 -10.03
N ILE A 167 -1.45 9.48 -10.21
CA ILE A 167 -1.41 8.47 -11.29
C ILE A 167 -1.42 9.15 -12.67
N GLU A 168 -2.30 10.12 -12.89
CA GLU A 168 -2.38 10.88 -14.15
C GLU A 168 -1.01 11.49 -14.49
N ARG A 169 -0.34 12.10 -13.51
CA ARG A 169 0.97 12.69 -13.70
C ARG A 169 2.07 11.66 -13.93
N LEU A 170 2.04 10.53 -13.23
CA LEU A 170 2.98 9.42 -13.46
C LEU A 170 2.90 8.88 -14.89
N ILE A 171 1.68 8.70 -15.41
CA ILE A 171 1.44 8.27 -16.80
C ILE A 171 2.01 9.30 -17.77
N SER A 172 1.70 10.59 -17.55
CA SER A 172 2.16 11.67 -18.44
C SER A 172 3.69 11.82 -18.48
N GLN A 173 4.38 11.53 -17.37
CA GLN A 173 5.82 11.67 -17.26
C GLN A 173 6.60 10.45 -17.77
N GLY A 174 6.03 9.25 -17.68
CA GLY A 174 6.66 8.01 -18.17
C GLY A 174 7.96 7.61 -17.46
N ASN A 175 8.42 8.34 -16.44
CA ASN A 175 9.67 8.08 -15.75
C ASN A 175 9.49 7.02 -14.64
N ARG A 176 10.18 5.89 -14.80
CA ARG A 176 10.09 4.71 -13.93
C ARG A 176 10.50 4.99 -12.48
N LEU A 177 11.36 5.97 -12.21
CA LEU A 177 11.80 6.29 -10.85
C LEU A 177 10.66 6.90 -10.02
N TYR A 178 9.80 7.71 -10.64
CA TYR A 178 8.61 8.22 -9.94
C TYR A 178 7.60 7.11 -9.62
N ASN A 179 7.48 6.08 -10.47
CA ASN A 179 6.65 4.91 -10.17
C ASN A 179 7.18 4.12 -8.95
N GLU A 180 8.50 4.02 -8.82
CA GLU A 180 9.09 3.42 -7.64
C GLU A 180 8.79 4.24 -6.38
N ILE A 181 8.96 5.56 -6.42
CA ILE A 181 8.64 6.43 -5.29
C ILE A 181 7.14 6.37 -4.96
N TYR A 182 6.26 6.38 -5.96
CA TYR A 182 4.82 6.24 -5.79
C TYR A 182 4.43 4.95 -5.08
N SER A 183 5.11 3.83 -5.39
CA SER A 183 4.86 2.57 -4.69
C SER A 183 5.14 2.67 -3.19
N ILE A 184 6.17 3.42 -2.80
CA ILE A 184 6.56 3.66 -1.41
C ILE A 184 5.58 4.65 -0.76
N PHE A 185 5.27 5.75 -1.45
CA PHE A 185 4.28 6.75 -1.04
C PHE A 185 2.97 6.09 -0.64
N ARG A 186 2.40 5.23 -1.50
CA ARG A 186 1.13 4.54 -1.24
C ARG A 186 1.19 3.69 0.03
N ILE A 187 2.22 2.84 0.15
CA ILE A 187 2.40 1.94 1.31
C ILE A 187 2.50 2.74 2.61
N ILE A 188 3.29 3.81 2.61
CA ILE A 188 3.55 4.60 3.82
C ILE A 188 2.37 5.50 4.16
N ARG A 189 1.69 6.08 3.16
CA ARG A 189 0.42 6.78 3.34
C ARG A 189 -0.58 5.86 4.03
N ASP A 190 -0.78 4.66 3.50
CA ASP A 190 -1.74 3.69 4.03
C ASP A 190 -1.32 3.22 5.44
N THR A 191 -0.02 3.15 5.73
CA THR A 191 0.52 2.85 7.08
C THR A 191 0.25 3.98 8.07
N VAL A 192 0.49 5.24 7.68
CA VAL A 192 0.18 6.41 8.52
C VAL A 192 -1.31 6.51 8.77
N ILE A 193 -2.14 6.26 7.76
CA ILE A 193 -3.60 6.18 7.89
C ILE A 193 -3.97 5.05 8.87
N TYR A 194 -3.42 3.84 8.71
CA TYR A 194 -3.63 2.73 9.64
C TYR A 194 -3.30 3.12 11.10
N LEU A 195 -2.12 3.69 11.33
CA LEU A 195 -1.65 4.09 12.66
C LEU A 195 -2.48 5.23 13.27
N ASN A 196 -2.83 6.23 12.45
CA ASN A 196 -3.61 7.39 12.88
C ASN A 196 -5.11 7.16 12.97
N LEU A 197 -5.65 6.11 12.35
CA LEU A 197 -7.07 5.77 12.47
C LEU A 197 -7.34 4.87 13.66
N ILE A 198 -6.47 3.90 13.94
CA ILE A 198 -6.71 2.96 15.05
C ILE A 198 -6.77 3.69 16.40
N HIS A 199 -5.96 4.74 16.59
CA HIS A 199 -5.90 5.46 17.86
C HIS A 199 -7.15 6.33 18.16
N PRO A 200 -7.71 7.12 17.20
CA PRO A 200 -8.95 7.89 17.40
C PRO A 200 -10.23 7.07 17.21
N LEU A 201 -10.22 6.00 16.41
CA LEU A 201 -11.39 5.13 16.21
C LEU A 201 -11.82 4.38 17.49
N GLN A 202 -10.96 4.30 18.50
CA GLN A 202 -11.31 3.80 19.83
C GLN A 202 -12.17 4.78 20.66
N VAL A 203 -12.23 6.06 20.25
CA VAL A 203 -12.86 7.12 21.04
C VAL A 203 -14.14 7.65 20.40
N ASP A 204 -14.17 7.94 19.09
CA ASP A 204 -15.27 8.75 18.52
C ASP A 204 -15.89 8.26 17.20
N GLY A 205 -15.56 7.07 16.69
CA GLY A 205 -16.25 6.48 15.52
C GLY A 205 -16.23 7.37 14.27
N VAL A 206 -15.13 7.34 13.51
CA VAL A 206 -14.94 8.19 12.32
C VAL A 206 -15.51 7.53 11.05
N GLU A 207 -16.25 8.30 10.25
CA GLU A 207 -16.67 7.90 8.89
C GLU A 207 -15.50 8.09 7.90
N MET A 208 -15.16 7.05 7.13
CA MET A 208 -14.06 7.09 6.15
C MET A 208 -14.48 6.48 4.79
N PRO A 209 -13.97 6.99 3.65
CA PRO A 209 -14.18 6.37 2.35
C PRO A 209 -13.71 4.91 2.30
N LEU A 210 -14.59 4.01 1.84
CA LEU A 210 -14.33 2.56 1.68
C LEU A 210 -13.03 2.26 0.91
N ARG A 211 -12.72 3.06 -0.12
CA ARG A 211 -11.51 2.86 -0.95
C ARG A 211 -10.21 3.01 -0.16
N GLN A 212 -10.16 3.93 0.80
CA GLN A 212 -8.99 4.14 1.65
C GLN A 212 -8.87 3.02 2.69
N PHE A 213 -9.99 2.45 3.12
CA PHE A 213 -9.99 1.36 4.11
C PHE A 213 -9.49 0.04 3.54
N TYR A 214 -9.67 -0.21 2.24
CA TYR A 214 -9.25 -1.47 1.62
C TYR A 214 -7.76 -1.75 1.82
N SER A 215 -6.89 -0.78 1.52
CA SER A 215 -5.43 -0.92 1.74
C SER A 215 -5.07 -1.06 3.23
N VAL A 216 -5.78 -0.34 4.10
CA VAL A 216 -5.60 -0.44 5.56
C VAL A 216 -5.96 -1.85 6.05
N TYR A 217 -7.02 -2.43 5.50
CA TYR A 217 -7.49 -3.77 5.82
C TYR A 217 -6.54 -4.87 5.29
N GLU A 218 -5.97 -4.70 4.09
CA GLU A 218 -4.89 -5.57 3.59
C GLU A 218 -3.68 -5.58 4.54
N LEU A 219 -3.20 -4.38 4.90
CA LEU A 219 -2.04 -4.21 5.77
C LEU A 219 -2.26 -4.86 7.14
N TRP A 220 -3.46 -4.68 7.69
CA TRP A 220 -3.87 -5.33 8.92
C TRP A 220 -3.90 -6.86 8.79
N ALA A 221 -4.50 -7.42 7.73
CA ALA A 221 -4.55 -8.85 7.50
C ALA A 221 -3.15 -9.48 7.47
N ILE A 222 -2.21 -8.84 6.79
CA ILE A 222 -0.80 -9.26 6.74
C ILE A 222 -0.16 -9.22 8.12
N SER A 223 -0.40 -8.14 8.89
CA SER A 223 0.07 -8.02 10.26
C SER A 223 -0.43 -9.18 11.14
N ARG A 224 -1.68 -9.62 10.95
CA ARG A 224 -2.26 -10.75 11.71
C ARG A 224 -1.62 -12.09 11.36
N ILE A 225 -1.37 -12.34 10.09
CA ILE A 225 -0.65 -13.54 9.64
C ILE A 225 0.77 -13.54 10.22
N TRP A 226 1.46 -12.40 10.16
CA TRP A 226 2.77 -12.25 10.77
C TRP A 226 2.75 -12.52 12.28
N ASP A 227 1.81 -11.94 13.02
CA ASP A 227 1.71 -12.18 14.47
C ASP A 227 1.51 -13.65 14.81
N LYS A 228 0.85 -14.42 13.94
CA LYS A 228 0.68 -15.87 14.11
C LYS A 228 2.01 -16.62 13.98
N PHE A 229 2.77 -16.35 12.91
CA PHE A 229 4.12 -16.91 12.77
C PHE A 229 5.02 -16.51 13.95
N ARG A 230 4.95 -15.26 14.39
CA ARG A 230 5.71 -14.79 15.56
C ARG A 230 5.33 -15.55 16.84
N GLN A 231 4.04 -15.82 17.06
CA GLN A 231 3.56 -16.62 18.18
C GLN A 231 4.05 -18.08 18.13
N MET A 232 4.26 -18.61 16.93
CA MET A 232 4.84 -19.95 16.71
C MET A 232 6.35 -19.99 16.95
N GLY A 233 7.03 -18.84 17.05
CA GLY A 233 8.48 -18.77 17.27
C GLY A 233 9.29 -18.29 16.05
N PHE A 234 8.63 -17.98 14.93
CA PHE A 234 9.32 -17.46 13.76
C PHE A 234 9.88 -16.05 13.99
N HIS A 235 11.04 -15.80 13.38
CA HIS A 235 11.69 -14.50 13.37
C HIS A 235 11.87 -14.01 11.93
N ILE A 236 11.68 -12.71 11.70
CA ILE A 236 11.94 -12.11 10.38
C ILE A 236 13.43 -12.19 10.10
N LYS A 237 13.80 -12.84 9.01
CA LYS A 237 15.16 -12.85 8.48
C LYS A 237 15.38 -11.75 7.47
N SER A 238 14.43 -11.56 6.57
CA SER A 238 14.50 -10.51 5.57
C SER A 238 13.11 -9.99 5.23
N VAL A 239 13.07 -8.74 4.81
CA VAL A 239 11.92 -8.20 4.09
C VAL A 239 12.44 -7.81 2.71
N GLU A 240 11.74 -8.21 1.67
CA GLU A 240 12.15 -8.07 0.27
C GLU A 240 11.01 -7.42 -0.49
N LYS A 241 11.30 -6.72 -1.59
CA LYS A 241 10.29 -5.94 -2.33
C LYS A 241 10.04 -6.44 -3.72
N ARG A 242 10.89 -7.36 -4.16
CA ARG A 242 10.75 -8.07 -5.41
C ARG A 242 11.52 -9.37 -5.27
N LEU A 243 10.79 -10.46 -5.32
CA LEU A 243 11.42 -11.75 -5.51
C LEU A 243 11.98 -11.78 -6.94
N PRO A 244 13.27 -12.09 -7.17
CA PRO A 244 13.92 -11.98 -8.48
C PRO A 244 13.21 -12.75 -9.60
N HIS A 245 12.48 -13.80 -9.23
CA HIS A 245 11.72 -14.68 -10.11
C HIS A 245 10.26 -14.26 -10.32
N LEU A 246 9.80 -13.18 -9.67
CA LEU A 246 8.44 -12.64 -9.80
C LEU A 246 8.40 -11.33 -10.61
N PRO A 247 7.37 -11.15 -11.47
CA PRO A 247 7.19 -9.90 -12.23
C PRO A 247 7.15 -8.67 -11.33
N SER A 248 6.36 -8.70 -10.25
CA SER A 248 6.41 -7.72 -9.16
C SER A 248 5.72 -8.24 -7.90
N SER A 249 6.17 -7.82 -6.72
CA SER A 249 5.43 -7.88 -5.46
C SER A 249 5.40 -6.50 -4.78
N LYS A 250 4.48 -6.23 -3.83
CA LYS A 250 4.60 -5.02 -2.99
C LYS A 250 5.74 -5.22 -1.98
N ILE A 251 5.66 -6.29 -1.19
CA ILE A 251 6.59 -6.69 -0.11
C ILE A 251 6.53 -8.22 0.05
N SER A 252 7.63 -8.86 0.45
CA SER A 252 7.75 -10.26 0.86
C SER A 252 8.56 -10.35 2.14
N LEU A 253 7.98 -10.86 3.22
CA LEU A 253 8.67 -11.14 4.48
C LEU A 253 9.15 -12.58 4.45
N ARG A 254 10.44 -12.82 4.62
CA ARG A 254 11.01 -14.15 4.88
C ARG A 254 11.26 -14.30 6.37
N MET A 255 10.84 -15.43 6.91
CA MET A 255 10.89 -15.76 8.32
C MET A 255 11.47 -17.16 8.48
N GLU A 256 12.14 -17.40 9.60
CA GLU A 256 12.76 -18.70 9.90
C GLU A 256 12.51 -19.10 11.36
N MET A 257 12.44 -20.42 11.59
CA MET A 257 12.40 -21.06 12.89
C MET A 257 13.15 -22.39 12.80
N GLY A 258 14.39 -22.44 13.28
CA GLY A 258 15.25 -23.61 13.06
C GLY A 258 15.46 -23.85 11.57
N ASP A 259 15.11 -25.05 11.09
CA ASP A 259 15.17 -25.44 9.67
C ASP A 259 13.90 -25.11 8.88
N GLU A 260 12.86 -24.58 9.54
CA GLU A 260 11.62 -24.17 8.89
C GLU A 260 11.72 -22.75 8.34
N THR A 261 11.16 -22.55 7.15
CA THR A 261 11.11 -21.23 6.50
C THR A 261 9.69 -20.88 6.11
N ALA A 262 9.31 -19.64 6.34
CA ALA A 262 8.02 -19.10 5.94
C ALA A 262 8.20 -17.78 5.20
N MET A 263 7.36 -17.51 4.20
CA MET A 263 7.38 -16.28 3.44
C MET A 263 5.98 -15.72 3.24
N ILE A 264 5.71 -14.50 3.71
CA ILE A 264 4.45 -13.78 3.44
C ILE A 264 4.71 -12.75 2.36
N ILE A 265 4.01 -12.83 1.24
CA ILE A 265 4.11 -11.91 0.11
C ILE A 265 2.81 -11.09 0.01
N TRP A 266 2.93 -9.79 0.17
CA TRP A 266 1.86 -8.81 -0.07
C TRP A 266 1.81 -8.45 -1.55
N GLU A 267 0.66 -8.72 -2.16
CA GLU A 267 0.33 -8.46 -3.57
C GLU A 267 1.39 -9.03 -4.52
N VAL A 268 1.10 -10.17 -5.14
CA VAL A 268 1.93 -10.72 -6.22
C VAL A 268 1.27 -10.42 -7.56
N LYS A 269 2.04 -9.97 -8.55
CA LYS A 269 1.57 -9.89 -9.95
C LYS A 269 2.20 -11.01 -10.77
N LEU A 270 1.37 -11.90 -11.28
CA LEU A 270 1.77 -13.01 -12.14
C LEU A 270 1.30 -12.74 -13.56
N ASN A 271 2.18 -13.02 -14.53
CA ASN A 271 1.80 -13.00 -15.94
C ASN A 271 0.89 -14.21 -16.22
N ALA A 272 -0.34 -13.97 -16.69
CA ALA A 272 -1.32 -15.03 -16.91
C ALA A 272 -0.84 -16.09 -17.90
N ILE A 273 -0.20 -15.69 -19.00
CA ILE A 273 0.32 -16.59 -20.04
C ILE A 273 1.39 -17.54 -19.47
N LYS A 274 2.23 -17.05 -18.55
CA LYS A 274 3.33 -17.83 -17.98
C LYS A 274 2.91 -18.68 -16.77
N HIS A 275 1.94 -18.21 -16.00
CA HIS A 275 1.67 -18.73 -14.65
C HIS A 275 0.31 -19.38 -14.50
N SER A 276 -0.67 -19.10 -15.37
CA SER A 276 -1.96 -19.79 -15.34
C SER A 276 -1.99 -20.91 -16.36
N THR A 277 -2.53 -22.04 -15.91
CA THR A 277 -2.79 -23.20 -16.75
C THR A 277 -3.96 -22.92 -17.70
N TYR A 278 -5.13 -22.52 -17.17
CA TYR A 278 -6.35 -22.42 -17.97
C TYR A 278 -6.50 -21.05 -18.65
N TYR A 279 -6.43 -19.98 -17.87
CA TYR A 279 -6.53 -18.62 -18.38
C TYR A 279 -5.36 -18.25 -19.31
N GLY A 280 -4.17 -18.79 -19.06
CA GLY A 280 -3.01 -18.63 -19.93
C GLY A 280 -3.24 -19.20 -21.34
N ASP A 281 -3.71 -20.44 -21.43
CA ASP A 281 -3.98 -21.14 -22.69
C ASP A 281 -5.09 -20.43 -23.49
N LEU A 282 -6.17 -20.00 -22.81
CA LEU A 282 -7.25 -19.23 -23.43
C LEU A 282 -6.73 -17.91 -24.03
N LEU A 283 -5.92 -17.16 -23.29
CA LEU A 283 -5.35 -15.91 -23.77
C LEU A 283 -4.44 -16.12 -24.97
N GLN A 284 -3.62 -17.18 -24.97
CA GLN A 284 -2.78 -17.52 -26.12
C GLN A 284 -3.63 -17.86 -27.35
N ALA A 285 -4.69 -18.66 -27.19
CA ALA A 285 -5.58 -19.04 -28.28
C ALA A 285 -6.31 -17.84 -28.90
N LEU A 286 -6.64 -16.84 -28.09
CA LEU A 286 -7.30 -15.60 -28.54
C LEU A 286 -6.32 -14.56 -29.11
N GLY A 287 -5.02 -14.85 -29.18
CA GLY A 287 -4.00 -13.87 -29.58
C GLY A 287 -3.86 -12.70 -28.60
N GLY A 288 -4.36 -12.86 -27.37
CA GLY A 288 -4.32 -11.86 -26.32
C GLY A 288 -2.97 -11.84 -25.59
N GLY A 289 -2.55 -10.66 -25.15
CA GLY A 289 -1.33 -10.46 -24.38
C GLY A 289 -1.57 -9.55 -23.18
N GLY A 290 -0.78 -9.75 -22.11
CA GLY A 290 -0.65 -8.75 -21.04
C GLY A 290 -1.59 -8.87 -19.84
N SER A 291 -2.39 -9.94 -19.72
CA SER A 291 -3.23 -10.15 -18.53
C SER A 291 -2.40 -10.51 -17.30
N ILE A 292 -2.82 -10.00 -16.14
CA ILE A 292 -2.14 -10.16 -14.85
C ILE A 292 -3.08 -10.85 -13.86
N ILE A 293 -2.59 -11.92 -13.23
CA ILE A 293 -3.22 -12.55 -12.07
C ILE A 293 -2.61 -11.92 -10.82
N LYS A 294 -3.46 -11.48 -9.89
CA LYS A 294 -3.04 -10.61 -8.78
C LYS A 294 -3.67 -11.03 -7.44
N PRO A 295 -3.10 -12.04 -6.76
CA PRO A 295 -3.47 -12.35 -5.38
C PRO A 295 -2.98 -11.25 -4.43
N ASP A 296 -3.83 -10.84 -3.49
CA ASP A 296 -3.47 -9.82 -2.48
C ASP A 296 -2.52 -10.38 -1.40
N ILE A 297 -2.62 -11.68 -1.07
CA ILE A 297 -1.75 -12.35 -0.10
C ILE A 297 -1.27 -13.68 -0.68
N THR A 298 0.01 -13.98 -0.51
CA THR A 298 0.58 -15.30 -0.76
C THR A 298 1.46 -15.70 0.42
N VAL A 299 1.27 -16.89 0.99
CA VAL A 299 2.11 -17.41 2.08
C VAL A 299 2.75 -18.71 1.61
N LEU A 300 4.06 -18.80 1.71
CA LEU A 300 4.84 -20.00 1.39
C LEU A 300 5.44 -20.52 2.68
N TYR A 301 5.16 -21.77 3.05
CA TYR A 301 5.72 -22.45 4.21
C TYR A 301 6.46 -23.72 3.79
N GLU A 302 7.72 -23.85 4.20
CA GLU A 302 8.59 -24.99 3.90
C GLU A 302 9.21 -25.54 5.19
N SER A 303 9.04 -26.85 5.40
CA SER A 303 9.67 -27.65 6.43
C SER A 303 10.22 -28.95 5.81
N GLU A 304 10.94 -29.78 6.58
CA GLU A 304 11.48 -31.05 6.06
C GLU A 304 10.39 -31.89 5.37
N GLY A 305 10.56 -32.11 4.06
CA GLY A 305 9.66 -32.91 3.24
C GLY A 305 8.30 -32.29 2.92
N HIS A 306 8.00 -31.06 3.38
CA HIS A 306 6.66 -30.47 3.27
C HIS A 306 6.69 -29.02 2.79
N LYS A 307 5.96 -28.72 1.71
CA LYS A 307 5.84 -27.38 1.14
C LYS A 307 4.38 -27.01 0.94
N ARG A 308 3.89 -25.99 1.64
CA ARG A 308 2.51 -25.48 1.53
C ARG A 308 2.47 -24.04 1.06
N ALA A 309 1.62 -23.76 0.09
CA ALA A 309 1.39 -22.43 -0.44
C ALA A 309 -0.07 -22.03 -0.25
N LEU A 310 -0.31 -20.91 0.44
CA LEU A 310 -1.62 -20.27 0.51
C LEU A 310 -1.64 -19.08 -0.46
N VAL A 311 -2.59 -19.05 -1.37
CA VAL A 311 -2.76 -17.93 -2.30
C VAL A 311 -4.17 -17.38 -2.18
N GLY A 312 -4.28 -16.06 -2.05
CA GLY A 312 -5.53 -15.49 -1.61
C GLY A 312 -5.73 -14.01 -1.86
N ASP A 313 -6.96 -13.59 -1.58
CA ASP A 313 -7.41 -12.22 -1.68
C ASP A 313 -7.92 -11.71 -0.33
N VAL A 314 -7.78 -10.41 -0.12
CA VAL A 314 -8.41 -9.69 0.98
C VAL A 314 -9.60 -8.95 0.40
N LYS A 315 -10.78 -9.10 0.97
CA LYS A 315 -12.00 -8.46 0.47
C LYS A 315 -12.71 -7.76 1.59
N PHE A 316 -12.82 -6.44 1.46
CA PHE A 316 -13.63 -5.64 2.36
C PHE A 316 -15.01 -5.43 1.74
N SER A 317 -15.96 -6.29 2.10
CA SER A 317 -17.38 -6.13 1.75
C SER A 317 -18.23 -6.54 2.94
N VAL A 318 -19.06 -5.62 3.43
CA VAL A 318 -20.08 -5.90 4.44
C VAL A 318 -21.36 -6.18 3.69
N THR A 319 -21.63 -7.45 3.41
CA THR A 319 -22.92 -7.89 2.89
C THR A 319 -23.89 -8.04 4.05
N ASP A 320 -25.20 -7.91 3.79
CA ASP A 320 -26.24 -8.15 4.81
C ASP A 320 -26.16 -9.57 5.40
N THR A 321 -25.57 -10.51 4.68
CA THR A 321 -25.37 -11.91 5.09
C THR A 321 -24.10 -12.13 5.91
N GLY A 322 -23.19 -11.15 5.97
CA GLY A 322 -21.89 -11.30 6.63
C GLY A 322 -20.96 -12.33 5.97
N LEU A 323 -21.24 -12.71 4.71
CA LEU A 323 -20.46 -13.65 3.90
C LEU A 323 -19.77 -12.91 2.74
N PRO A 324 -18.60 -13.41 2.27
CA PRO A 324 -17.97 -12.81 1.11
C PRO A 324 -18.82 -13.01 -0.15
N PRO A 325 -18.79 -12.08 -1.12
CA PRO A 325 -19.42 -12.29 -2.42
C PRO A 325 -18.92 -13.57 -3.08
N LEU A 326 -19.82 -14.33 -3.71
CA LEU A 326 -19.48 -15.59 -4.37
C LEU A 326 -18.40 -15.42 -5.45
N GLU A 327 -18.38 -14.27 -6.14
CA GLU A 327 -17.32 -13.86 -7.07
C GLU A 327 -15.93 -13.90 -6.43
N SER A 328 -15.80 -13.46 -5.16
CA SER A 328 -14.52 -13.48 -4.45
C SER A 328 -14.06 -14.90 -4.14
N VAL A 329 -15.00 -15.80 -3.83
CA VAL A 329 -14.70 -17.23 -3.62
C VAL A 329 -14.24 -17.87 -4.93
N TYR A 330 -14.95 -17.63 -6.04
CA TYR A 330 -14.55 -18.13 -7.36
C TYR A 330 -13.20 -17.58 -7.82
N LYS A 331 -12.90 -16.32 -7.51
CA LYS A 331 -11.60 -15.73 -7.79
C LYS A 331 -10.47 -16.48 -7.07
N VAL A 332 -10.64 -16.81 -5.79
CA VAL A 332 -9.65 -17.59 -5.05
C VAL A 332 -9.59 -19.05 -5.55
N LEU A 333 -10.72 -19.66 -5.90
CA LEU A 333 -10.74 -20.99 -6.53
C LEU A 333 -9.91 -20.98 -7.82
N SER A 334 -10.08 -19.94 -8.64
CA SER A 334 -9.31 -19.80 -9.87
C SER A 334 -7.81 -19.73 -9.60
N TYR A 335 -7.36 -19.10 -8.51
CA TYR A 335 -5.94 -19.09 -8.16
C TYR A 335 -5.42 -20.48 -7.83
N VAL A 336 -6.17 -21.26 -7.05
CA VAL A 336 -5.77 -22.61 -6.62
C VAL A 336 -5.67 -23.56 -7.81
N GLU A 337 -6.64 -23.52 -8.72
CA GLU A 337 -6.65 -24.38 -9.89
C GLU A 337 -5.65 -23.91 -10.96
N ASP A 338 -5.63 -22.62 -11.28
CA ASP A 338 -4.83 -22.12 -12.40
C ASP A 338 -3.34 -22.10 -12.10
N LEU A 339 -2.97 -21.75 -10.86
CA LEU A 339 -1.57 -21.50 -10.48
C LEU A 339 -0.84 -22.77 -10.04
N ARG A 340 -1.52 -23.92 -9.88
CA ARG A 340 -0.89 -25.18 -9.42
C ARG A 340 0.28 -25.61 -10.31
N LYS A 341 0.22 -25.36 -11.62
CA LYS A 341 1.30 -25.68 -12.57
C LYS A 341 2.29 -24.53 -12.79
N SER A 342 2.06 -23.38 -12.17
CA SER A 342 2.99 -22.24 -12.22
C SER A 342 4.39 -22.69 -11.78
N PRO A 343 5.45 -22.26 -12.47
CA PRO A 343 6.82 -22.54 -12.02
C PRO A 343 7.11 -22.07 -10.58
N LEU A 344 6.35 -21.07 -10.10
CA LEU A 344 6.47 -20.54 -8.74
C LEU A 344 5.98 -21.52 -7.66
N PHE A 345 4.92 -22.27 -7.96
CA PHE A 345 4.25 -23.16 -7.00
C PHE A 345 4.47 -24.64 -7.33
N ARG A 346 5.39 -24.94 -8.26
CA ARG A 346 5.71 -26.32 -8.63
C ARG A 346 6.26 -27.07 -7.42
N GLY A 347 5.59 -28.17 -7.05
CA GLY A 347 5.95 -28.97 -5.87
C GLY A 347 5.44 -28.42 -4.54
N TRP A 348 4.61 -27.37 -4.56
CA TRP A 348 3.90 -26.87 -3.39
C TRP A 348 2.48 -27.44 -3.35
N ASP A 349 2.03 -27.80 -2.16
CA ASP A 349 0.62 -28.07 -1.90
C ASP A 349 -0.13 -26.73 -1.81
N LEU A 350 -0.96 -26.45 -2.83
CA LEU A 350 -1.56 -25.14 -3.05
C LEU A 350 -2.99 -25.09 -2.51
N GLU A 351 -3.23 -24.12 -1.64
CA GLU A 351 -4.50 -23.87 -0.96
C GLU A 351 -4.95 -22.42 -1.15
N GLY A 352 -6.26 -22.19 -1.08
CA GLY A 352 -6.86 -20.88 -1.24
C GLY A 352 -7.02 -20.16 0.10
N LEU A 353 -6.83 -18.85 0.11
CA LEU A 353 -7.09 -18.00 1.27
C LEU A 353 -8.04 -16.86 0.90
N LEU A 354 -9.17 -16.74 1.59
CA LEU A 354 -10.04 -15.57 1.47
C LEU A 354 -10.20 -14.90 2.82
N VAL A 355 -9.72 -13.67 2.91
CA VAL A 355 -9.81 -12.84 4.11
C VAL A 355 -10.89 -11.79 3.93
N TYR A 356 -11.86 -11.74 4.83
CA TYR A 356 -12.98 -10.79 4.73
C TYR A 356 -13.50 -10.39 6.11
N PRO A 357 -14.24 -9.27 6.22
CA PRO A 357 -14.89 -8.90 7.47
C PRO A 357 -16.17 -9.73 7.65
N GLY A 358 -16.31 -10.45 8.76
CA GLY A 358 -17.50 -11.25 9.04
C GLY A 358 -17.54 -11.80 10.47
N MET A 359 -18.71 -12.26 10.91
CA MET A 359 -18.93 -12.90 12.23
C MET A 359 -19.04 -14.42 12.15
N VAL A 360 -18.96 -14.97 10.94
CA VAL A 360 -19.11 -16.40 10.66
C VAL A 360 -17.90 -17.17 11.21
N SER A 361 -18.02 -18.48 11.41
CA SER A 361 -16.84 -19.31 11.71
C SER A 361 -15.99 -19.51 10.46
N PRO A 362 -14.67 -19.76 10.58
CA PRO A 362 -13.87 -20.19 9.45
C PRO A 362 -14.53 -21.38 8.74
N VAL A 363 -14.55 -21.37 7.42
CA VAL A 363 -15.10 -22.48 6.61
C VAL A 363 -14.07 -22.90 5.59
N THR A 364 -13.96 -24.21 5.40
CA THR A 364 -13.17 -24.81 4.34
C THR A 364 -14.08 -25.19 3.18
N VAL A 365 -13.89 -24.59 2.01
CA VAL A 365 -14.64 -24.92 0.79
C VAL A 365 -13.82 -25.91 -0.03
N PRO A 366 -14.31 -27.14 -0.27
CA PRO A 366 -13.61 -28.12 -1.08
C PRO A 366 -13.59 -27.70 -2.56
N SER A 367 -12.46 -27.92 -3.24
CA SER A 367 -12.37 -27.82 -4.70
C SER A 367 -12.88 -29.10 -5.37
N SER A 368 -13.27 -29.00 -6.65
CA SER A 368 -13.72 -30.10 -7.50
C SER A 368 -12.71 -31.23 -7.71
N GLN A 369 -11.43 -31.05 -7.32
CA GLN A 369 -10.41 -32.10 -7.30
C GLN A 369 -9.98 -32.40 -5.85
N SER A 370 -9.98 -33.70 -5.51
CA SER A 370 -9.65 -34.22 -4.18
C SER A 370 -8.32 -33.65 -3.65
N GLY A 371 -8.39 -32.90 -2.55
CA GLY A 371 -7.22 -32.46 -1.77
C GLY A 371 -7.07 -30.94 -1.65
N SER A 372 -7.57 -30.14 -2.59
CA SER A 372 -7.45 -28.67 -2.50
C SER A 372 -8.64 -28.03 -1.82
N HIS A 373 -8.34 -27.06 -0.95
CA HIS A 373 -9.31 -26.39 -0.10
C HIS A 373 -9.14 -24.88 -0.17
N ILE A 374 -10.24 -24.15 -0.03
CA ILE A 374 -10.21 -22.71 0.27
C ILE A 374 -10.53 -22.52 1.73
N HIS A 375 -9.62 -21.85 2.42
CA HIS A 375 -9.88 -21.37 3.76
C HIS A 375 -10.50 -19.97 3.71
N VAL A 376 -11.71 -19.86 4.27
CA VAL A 376 -12.49 -18.63 4.31
C VAL A 376 -12.42 -18.11 5.75
N PHE A 377 -11.60 -17.08 5.98
CA PHE A 377 -11.32 -16.54 7.32
C PHE A 377 -11.98 -15.17 7.54
N PRO A 378 -12.93 -15.08 8.48
CA PRO A 378 -13.37 -13.82 9.03
C PRO A 378 -12.35 -13.35 10.07
N LEU A 379 -11.68 -12.22 9.83
CA LEU A 379 -10.62 -11.74 10.74
C LEU A 379 -11.16 -10.96 11.96
N ASN A 380 -12.46 -10.66 12.02
CA ASN A 380 -13.13 -9.85 13.04
C ASN A 380 -13.67 -10.67 14.22
N LYS A 381 -13.12 -11.87 14.43
CA LYS A 381 -13.51 -12.72 15.55
C LYS A 381 -12.27 -12.90 16.41
N SER A 382 -12.36 -12.48 17.66
CA SER A 382 -11.33 -12.66 18.69
C SER A 382 -10.68 -14.04 18.53
N ASN A 383 -9.44 -14.02 18.05
CA ASN A 383 -8.63 -15.19 17.71
C ASN A 383 -8.84 -16.34 18.68
N ARG A 384 -9.31 -17.49 18.18
CA ARG A 384 -8.79 -18.76 18.65
C ARG A 384 -8.18 -19.62 17.55
N GLU A 385 -8.59 -19.54 16.29
CA GLU A 385 -8.10 -20.51 15.29
C GLU A 385 -7.84 -19.85 13.93
N PHE A 386 -6.58 -19.45 13.69
CA PHE A 386 -6.02 -19.45 12.34
C PHE A 386 -5.31 -20.80 12.19
N GLY A 387 -6.09 -21.88 12.01
CA GLY A 387 -5.66 -23.27 12.16
C GLY A 387 -5.03 -23.90 10.90
N VAL A 388 -4.42 -23.11 10.01
CA VAL A 388 -3.91 -23.63 8.71
C VAL A 388 -2.54 -24.30 8.85
N PHE A 389 -1.80 -23.98 9.90
CA PHE A 389 -0.42 -24.44 10.14
C PHE A 389 -0.27 -25.27 11.42
N GLY A 390 -1.40 -25.74 11.99
CA GLY A 390 -1.43 -26.60 13.17
C GLY A 390 -1.37 -28.08 12.84
#